data_AF-A0AAU7QDN4-F1
#
_entry.id   AF-A0AAU7QDN4-F1
#
_cell.length_a   1.000
_cell.length_b   1.000
_cell.length_c   1.000
_cell.angle_alpha   90.00
_cell.angle_beta   90.00
_cell.angle_gamma   90.00
#
_symmetry.space_group_name_H-M   'P 1'
#
loop_
_entity.id
_entity.type
_entity.pdbx_description
1 polymer ?
#
loop_
_entity_poly.entity_id
_entity_poly.type
_entity_poly.pdbx_seq_one_letter_code
_entity_poly.pdbx_strand_id
1 'polypeptide(L)'
;MLLQLQEQEATLRAQTDDSDKLTASQKKLAAFNAEVAGFDKNHLTAGQKSILAVQDQVRAQLQVNAGLEQANAQHALAVKLQQQNAELTQQTAQKQQAANDSLAQMTMSSPAYEQMTAEEQIRNDFADRRLKLDKEVTDHSSALYSQETDFLATEQQKQLDIVTTTAAEKAKIDSSYSLGFEKRGDGLGYHGGQCLRSDEKLCHQQL
;
A
#
# COMPACT_ATOMS: atom_id res chain seq x y z
N MET A 1 48.01 15.40 12.49
CA MET A 1 46.65 15.98 12.37
C MET A 1 46.54 17.13 11.36
N LEU A 2 47.60 17.91 11.08
CA LEU A 2 47.53 18.97 10.04
C LEU A 2 47.35 18.43 8.60
N LEU A 3 47.96 17.28 8.27
CA LEU A 3 47.81 16.67 6.94
C LEU A 3 46.37 16.27 6.63
N GLN A 4 45.66 15.69 7.60
CA GLN A 4 44.28 15.22 7.43
C GLN A 4 43.29 16.38 7.28
N LEU A 5 43.60 17.54 7.89
CA LEU A 5 42.87 18.79 7.70
C LEU A 5 43.14 19.41 6.34
N GLN A 6 44.38 19.37 5.83
CA GLN A 6 44.71 19.85 4.49
C GLN A 6 44.12 18.97 3.38
N GLU A 7 44.09 17.64 3.56
CA GLU A 7 43.42 16.74 2.61
C GLU A 7 41.91 16.94 2.61
N GLN A 8 41.28 17.18 3.77
CA GLN A 8 39.87 17.56 3.84
C GLN A 8 39.62 18.94 3.24
N GLU A 9 40.52 19.92 3.44
CA GLU A 9 40.43 21.24 2.81
C GLU A 9 40.60 21.14 1.28
N ALA A 10 41.49 20.28 0.79
CA ALA A 10 41.71 20.04 -0.63
C ALA A 10 40.51 19.32 -1.26
N THR A 11 39.89 18.39 -0.52
CA THR A 11 38.66 17.72 -0.95
C THR A 11 37.47 18.69 -0.97
N LEU A 12 37.36 19.57 0.04
CA LEU A 12 36.37 20.66 0.09
C LEU A 12 36.62 21.69 -1.02
N ARG A 13 37.89 22.01 -1.32
CA ARG A 13 38.26 22.91 -2.43
C ARG A 13 37.95 22.31 -3.80
N ALA A 14 38.23 21.02 -3.98
CA ALA A 14 37.85 20.26 -5.16
C ALA A 14 36.32 20.14 -5.31
N GLN A 15 35.55 20.22 -4.22
CA GLN A 15 34.09 20.29 -4.26
C GLN A 15 33.53 21.71 -4.48
N THR A 16 34.30 22.78 -4.24
CA THR A 16 33.89 24.16 -4.56
C THR A 16 33.95 24.51 -6.05
N ASP A 17 34.76 23.81 -6.86
CA ASP A 17 34.71 23.93 -8.34
C ASP A 17 33.37 23.44 -8.92
N ASP A 18 32.55 22.78 -8.10
CA ASP A 18 31.19 22.31 -8.38
C ASP A 18 30.18 23.01 -7.44
N SER A 19 30.27 24.34 -7.32
CA SER A 19 29.50 25.14 -6.34
C SER A 19 27.97 24.92 -6.39
N ASP A 20 27.44 24.42 -7.51
CA ASP A 20 26.03 24.05 -7.66
C ASP A 20 25.65 22.74 -6.95
N LYS A 21 26.62 21.89 -6.59
CA LYS A 21 26.40 20.62 -5.89
C LYS A 21 26.56 20.70 -4.38
N LEU A 22 27.06 21.83 -3.86
CA LEU A 22 27.22 22.03 -2.42
C LEU A 22 25.88 22.40 -1.76
N THR A 23 25.57 21.71 -0.68
CA THR A 23 24.45 22.04 0.21
C THR A 23 24.64 23.43 0.86
N ALA A 24 23.56 24.04 1.35
CA ALA A 24 23.63 25.38 1.94
C ALA A 24 24.59 25.42 3.14
N SER A 25 24.62 24.35 3.94
CA SER A 25 25.52 24.22 5.09
C SER A 25 26.99 24.03 4.69
N GLN A 26 27.26 23.30 3.60
CA GLN A 26 28.63 23.17 3.08
C GLN A 26 29.16 24.50 2.52
N LYS A 27 28.31 25.28 1.84
CA LYS A 27 28.65 26.64 1.39
C LYS A 27 28.99 27.56 2.57
N LYS A 28 28.20 27.50 3.65
CA LYS A 28 28.48 28.26 4.88
C LYS A 28 29.78 27.84 5.56
N LEU A 29 30.09 26.54 5.60
CA LEU A 29 31.37 26.03 6.11
C LEU A 29 32.56 26.55 5.29
N ALA A 30 32.47 26.51 3.95
CA ALA A 30 33.51 27.00 3.06
C ALA A 30 33.73 28.51 3.21
N ALA A 31 32.64 29.30 3.25
CA ALA A 31 32.71 30.74 3.47
C ALA A 31 33.33 31.10 4.83
N PHE A 32 32.94 30.40 5.90
CA PHE A 32 33.49 30.60 7.24
C PHE A 32 35.00 30.28 7.30
N ASN A 33 35.44 29.19 6.68
CA ASN A 33 36.86 28.86 6.62
C ASN A 33 37.66 29.89 5.82
N ALA A 34 37.12 30.40 4.71
CA ALA A 34 37.74 31.45 3.92
C ALA A 34 37.84 32.79 4.68
N GLU A 35 36.78 33.16 5.41
CA GLU A 35 36.76 34.37 6.25
C GLU A 35 37.85 34.33 7.31
N VAL A 36 37.97 33.22 8.05
CA VAL A 36 38.99 33.11 9.11
C VAL A 36 40.41 33.00 8.53
N ALA A 37 40.58 32.39 7.36
CA ALA A 37 41.87 32.35 6.66
C ALA A 37 42.34 33.74 6.18
N GLY A 38 41.39 34.66 5.92
CA GLY A 38 41.66 36.03 5.50
C GLY A 38 42.04 37.01 6.62
N PHE A 39 42.05 36.58 7.88
CA PHE A 39 42.41 37.46 8.99
C PHE A 39 43.91 37.78 9.02
N ASP A 40 44.26 39.08 9.09
CA ASP A 40 45.63 39.51 9.34
C ASP A 40 46.04 39.18 10.78
N LYS A 41 46.91 38.18 10.92
CA LYS A 41 47.43 37.70 12.21
C LYS A 41 48.21 38.76 12.98
N ASN A 42 48.71 39.80 12.31
CA ASN A 42 49.47 40.88 12.93
C ASN A 42 48.57 42.00 13.48
N HIS A 43 47.35 42.16 12.94
CA HIS A 43 46.41 43.24 13.30
C HIS A 43 44.98 42.71 13.47
N LEU A 44 44.77 41.85 14.47
CA LEU A 44 43.45 41.31 14.78
C LEU A 44 42.59 42.31 15.56
N THR A 45 41.39 42.60 15.05
CA THR A 45 40.36 43.35 15.78
C THR A 45 39.79 42.52 16.94
N ALA A 46 39.14 43.17 17.91
CA ALA A 46 38.49 42.47 19.03
C ALA A 46 37.46 41.43 18.57
N GLY A 47 36.70 41.74 17.51
CA GLY A 47 35.74 40.80 16.89
C GLY A 47 36.42 39.58 16.27
N GLN A 48 37.51 39.77 15.52
CA GLN A 48 38.26 38.66 14.92
C GLN A 48 38.90 37.73 15.97
N LYS A 49 39.39 38.30 17.08
CA LYS A 49 39.90 37.49 18.22
C LYS A 49 38.81 36.63 18.84
N SER A 50 37.60 37.18 18.99
CA SER A 50 36.45 36.42 19.50
C SER A 50 36.07 35.29 18.55
N ILE A 51 36.06 35.54 17.23
CA ILE A 51 35.76 34.51 16.21
C ILE A 51 36.81 33.40 16.22
N LEU A 52 38.10 33.75 16.32
CA LEU A 52 39.19 32.77 16.43
C LEU A 52 39.06 31.91 17.70
N ALA A 53 38.63 32.49 18.82
CA ALA A 53 38.44 31.75 20.07
C ALA A 53 37.34 30.69 19.99
N VAL A 54 36.32 30.90 19.15
CA VAL A 54 35.18 29.96 18.99
C VAL A 54 35.21 29.20 17.65
N GLN A 55 36.28 29.37 16.87
CA GLN A 55 36.36 28.89 15.48
C GLN A 55 36.10 27.39 15.37
N ASP A 56 36.74 26.59 16.22
CA ASP A 56 36.64 25.14 16.16
C ASP A 56 35.23 24.65 16.50
N GLN A 57 34.56 25.31 17.45
CA GLN A 57 33.16 25.02 17.79
C GLN A 57 32.22 25.34 16.62
N VAL A 58 32.39 26.52 15.99
CA VAL A 58 31.57 26.91 14.82
C VAL A 58 31.82 25.98 13.64
N ARG A 59 33.07 25.60 13.38
CA ARG A 59 33.44 24.64 12.33
C ARG A 59 32.80 23.28 12.56
N ALA A 60 32.90 22.74 13.78
CA ALA A 60 32.30 21.46 14.14
C ALA A 60 30.78 21.47 13.95
N GLN A 61 30.09 22.53 14.38
CA GLN A 61 28.65 22.65 14.20
C GLN A 61 28.25 22.72 12.72
N LEU A 62 28.99 23.48 11.90
CA LEU A 62 28.72 23.59 10.47
C LEU A 62 28.97 22.26 9.73
N GLN A 63 29.97 21.48 10.15
CA GLN A 63 30.21 20.12 9.64
C GLN A 63 29.07 19.16 9.99
N VAL A 64 28.57 19.19 11.23
CA VAL A 64 27.40 18.40 11.64
C VAL A 64 26.18 18.77 10.80
N ASN A 65 25.92 20.07 10.63
CA ASN A 65 24.78 20.54 9.84
C ASN A 65 24.89 20.12 8.36
N ALA A 66 26.09 20.19 7.78
CA ALA A 66 26.36 19.69 6.43
C ALA A 66 26.08 18.18 6.29
N GLY A 67 26.52 17.38 7.27
CA GLY A 67 26.24 15.95 7.31
C GLY A 67 24.75 15.64 7.43
N LEU A 68 24.03 16.37 8.29
CA LEU A 68 22.57 16.24 8.45
C LEU A 68 21.80 16.63 7.19
N GLU A 69 22.20 17.71 6.51
CA GLU A 69 21.56 18.16 5.27
C GLU A 69 21.73 17.11 4.15
N GLN A 70 22.92 16.51 4.04
CA GLN A 70 23.16 15.41 3.11
C GLN A 70 22.36 14.15 3.45
N ALA A 71 22.32 13.76 4.73
CA ALA A 71 21.55 12.62 5.19
C ALA A 71 20.04 12.82 4.93
N ASN A 72 19.53 14.02 5.18
CA ASN A 72 18.14 14.37 4.90
C ASN A 72 17.83 14.35 3.40
N ALA A 73 18.73 14.86 2.55
CA ALA A 73 18.56 14.80 1.10
C ALA A 73 18.54 13.35 0.58
N GLN A 74 19.42 12.49 1.10
CA GLN A 74 19.45 11.07 0.78
C GLN A 74 18.18 10.36 1.26
N HIS A 75 17.72 10.66 2.48
CA HIS A 75 16.49 10.12 3.02
C HIS A 75 15.26 10.55 2.20
N ALA A 76 15.16 11.84 1.84
CA ALA A 76 14.08 12.34 1.00
C ALA A 76 14.08 11.67 -0.39
N LEU A 77 15.25 11.45 -0.99
CA LEU A 77 15.38 10.70 -2.23
C LEU A 77 14.95 9.24 -2.07
N ALA A 78 15.38 8.56 -0.99
CA ALA A 78 15.01 7.19 -0.69
C ALA A 78 13.49 7.03 -0.53
N VAL A 79 12.85 7.94 0.22
CA VAL A 79 11.38 7.97 0.37
C VAL A 79 10.69 8.17 -0.98
N LYS A 80 11.18 9.11 -1.81
CA LYS A 80 10.61 9.35 -3.14
C LYS A 80 10.72 8.11 -4.04
N LEU A 81 11.87 7.45 -4.06
CA LEU A 81 12.09 6.23 -4.84
C LEU A 81 11.24 5.07 -4.30
N GLN A 82 11.12 4.92 -2.99
CA GLN A 82 10.25 3.93 -2.37
C GLN A 82 8.79 4.16 -2.77
N GLN A 83 8.33 5.42 -2.79
CA GLN A 83 6.99 5.76 -3.24
C GLN A 83 6.76 5.44 -4.72
N GLN A 84 7.70 5.80 -5.60
CA GLN A 84 7.63 5.45 -7.02
C GLN A 84 7.62 3.93 -7.25
N ASN A 85 8.44 3.19 -6.50
CA ASN A 85 8.46 1.73 -6.57
C ASN A 85 7.13 1.13 -6.10
N ALA A 86 6.57 1.62 -4.99
CA ALA A 86 5.27 1.17 -4.49
C ALA A 86 4.15 1.42 -5.52
N GLU A 87 4.13 2.59 -6.14
CA GLU A 87 3.19 2.93 -7.22
C GLU A 87 3.34 1.98 -8.42
N LEU A 88 4.57 1.70 -8.84
CA LEU A 88 4.85 0.79 -9.96
C LEU A 88 4.42 -0.66 -9.64
N THR A 89 4.69 -1.13 -8.42
CA THR A 89 4.24 -2.43 -7.94
C THR A 89 2.72 -2.51 -7.92
N GLN A 90 2.03 -1.46 -7.45
CA GLN A 90 0.58 -1.37 -7.47
C GLN A 90 0.02 -1.41 -8.91
N GLN A 91 0.60 -0.65 -9.84
CA GLN A 91 0.20 -0.69 -11.25
C GLN A 91 0.40 -2.08 -11.88
N THR A 92 1.49 -2.76 -11.54
CA THR A 92 1.77 -4.12 -12.02
C THR A 92 0.73 -5.11 -11.49
N ALA A 93 0.42 -5.03 -10.19
CA ALA A 93 -0.62 -5.85 -9.58
C ALA A 93 -1.99 -5.61 -10.23
N GLN A 94 -2.36 -4.35 -10.49
CA GLN A 94 -3.61 -4.01 -11.18
C GLN A 94 -3.67 -4.59 -12.60
N LYS A 95 -2.56 -4.57 -13.35
CA LYS A 95 -2.51 -5.19 -14.69
C LYS A 95 -2.68 -6.70 -14.63
N GLN A 96 -2.03 -7.35 -13.67
CA GLN A 96 -2.18 -8.79 -13.46
C GLN A 96 -3.62 -9.15 -13.09
N GLN A 97 -4.24 -8.35 -12.20
CA GLN A 97 -5.63 -8.54 -11.81
C GLN A 97 -6.57 -8.38 -13.00
N ALA A 98 -6.43 -7.33 -13.81
CA ALA A 98 -7.25 -7.13 -14.99
C ALA A 98 -7.14 -8.29 -16.01
N ALA A 99 -5.95 -8.86 -16.16
CA ALA A 99 -5.76 -10.05 -17.01
C ALA A 99 -6.45 -11.29 -16.42
N ASN A 100 -6.34 -11.50 -15.10
CA ASN A 100 -7.01 -12.60 -14.39
C ASN A 100 -8.53 -12.46 -14.47
N ASP A 101 -9.07 -11.26 -14.27
CA ASP A 101 -10.49 -10.97 -14.36
C ASP A 101 -11.00 -11.26 -15.77
N SER A 102 -10.27 -10.84 -16.81
CA SER A 102 -10.65 -11.14 -18.20
C SER A 102 -10.68 -12.65 -18.47
N LEU A 103 -9.76 -13.42 -17.91
CA LEU A 103 -9.75 -14.88 -18.04
C LEU A 103 -10.90 -15.52 -17.25
N ALA A 104 -11.16 -15.05 -16.04
CA ALA A 104 -12.24 -15.54 -15.18
C ALA A 104 -13.61 -15.28 -15.82
N GLN A 105 -13.83 -14.11 -16.44
CA GLN A 105 -15.06 -13.82 -17.20
C GLN A 105 -15.32 -14.84 -18.31
N MET A 106 -14.26 -15.35 -18.95
CA MET A 106 -14.37 -16.32 -20.05
C MET A 106 -14.52 -17.76 -19.56
N THR A 107 -14.07 -18.09 -18.34
CA THR A 107 -13.92 -19.47 -17.87
C THR A 107 -14.86 -19.84 -16.73
N MET A 108 -15.37 -18.87 -15.97
CA MET A 108 -16.25 -19.08 -14.83
C MET A 108 -17.72 -18.90 -15.22
N SER A 109 -18.62 -19.50 -14.43
CA SER A 109 -20.05 -19.18 -14.51
C SER A 109 -20.30 -17.77 -13.97
N SER A 110 -21.33 -17.09 -14.49
CA SER A 110 -21.69 -15.72 -14.07
C SER A 110 -21.78 -15.55 -12.54
N PRO A 111 -22.41 -16.47 -11.77
CA PRO A 111 -22.48 -16.33 -10.31
C PRO A 111 -21.11 -16.52 -9.61
N ALA A 112 -20.27 -17.43 -10.12
CA ALA A 112 -18.93 -17.65 -9.56
C ALA A 112 -18.01 -16.45 -9.84
N TYR A 113 -18.15 -15.84 -11.03
CA TYR A 113 -17.43 -14.62 -11.38
C TYR A 113 -17.87 -13.43 -10.50
N GLU A 114 -19.18 -13.23 -10.31
CA GLU A 114 -19.71 -12.18 -9.41
C GLU A 114 -19.16 -12.30 -7.98
N GLN A 115 -19.14 -13.53 -7.43
CA GLN A 115 -18.59 -13.78 -6.11
C GLN A 115 -17.09 -13.44 -6.06
N MET A 116 -16.32 -13.94 -7.02
CA MET A 116 -14.88 -13.68 -7.10
C MET A 116 -14.57 -12.18 -7.16
N THR A 117 -15.24 -11.44 -8.05
CA THR A 117 -15.03 -9.98 -8.18
C THR A 117 -15.38 -9.23 -6.90
N ALA A 118 -16.47 -9.61 -6.21
CA ALA A 118 -16.86 -8.99 -4.95
C ALA A 118 -15.82 -9.26 -3.83
N GLU A 119 -15.32 -10.50 -3.71
CA GLU A 119 -14.28 -10.85 -2.75
C GLU A 119 -12.97 -10.10 -3.01
N GLU A 120 -12.54 -10.03 -4.27
CA GLU A 120 -11.33 -9.29 -4.67
C GLU A 120 -11.45 -7.80 -4.39
N GLN A 121 -12.60 -7.20 -4.66
CA GLN A 121 -12.83 -5.79 -4.35
C GLN A 121 -12.70 -5.51 -2.84
N ILE A 122 -13.29 -6.36 -1.99
CA ILE A 122 -13.14 -6.25 -0.54
C ILE A 122 -11.66 -6.36 -0.13
N ARG A 123 -10.93 -7.35 -0.66
CA ARG A 123 -9.51 -7.53 -0.33
C ARG A 123 -8.68 -6.29 -0.68
N ASN A 124 -8.91 -5.71 -1.86
CA ASN A 124 -8.21 -4.52 -2.33
C ASN A 124 -8.54 -3.29 -1.48
N ASP A 125 -9.83 -3.04 -1.21
CA ASP A 125 -10.26 -1.90 -0.38
C ASP A 125 -9.63 -1.93 1.03
N PHE A 126 -9.54 -3.11 1.64
CA PHE A 126 -8.90 -3.27 2.95
C PHE A 126 -7.36 -3.21 2.87
N ALA A 127 -6.75 -3.63 1.75
CA ALA A 127 -5.31 -3.44 1.53
C ALA A 127 -4.95 -1.95 1.47
N ASP A 128 -5.75 -1.16 0.74
CA ASP A 128 -5.56 0.29 0.64
C ASP A 128 -5.75 0.99 2.00
N ARG A 129 -6.74 0.57 2.80
CA ARG A 129 -6.95 1.10 4.16
C ARG A 129 -5.75 0.85 5.08
N ARG A 130 -5.19 -0.37 5.05
CA ARG A 130 -3.97 -0.71 5.82
C ARG A 130 -2.78 0.10 5.36
N LEU A 131 -2.57 0.23 4.04
CA LEU A 131 -1.49 1.05 3.48
C LEU A 131 -1.63 2.52 3.90
N LYS A 132 -2.85 3.04 3.96
CA LYS A 132 -3.12 4.39 4.43
C LYS A 132 -2.82 4.53 5.92
N LEU A 133 -3.23 3.57 6.75
CA LEU A 133 -2.93 3.53 8.18
C LEU A 133 -1.41 3.54 8.43
N ASP A 134 -0.65 2.71 7.70
CA ASP A 134 0.82 2.65 7.78
C ASP A 134 1.50 3.98 7.45
N LYS A 135 0.92 4.75 6.53
CA LYS A 135 1.44 6.07 6.16
C LYS A 135 1.10 7.15 7.19
N GLU A 136 -0.07 7.06 7.82
CA GLU A 136 -0.55 8.06 8.77
C GLU A 136 0.01 7.87 10.18
N VAL A 137 0.32 6.65 10.57
CA VAL A 137 0.84 6.32 11.90
C VAL A 137 2.35 6.09 11.84
N THR A 138 3.10 6.82 12.67
CA THR A 138 4.56 6.65 12.77
C THR A 138 4.99 5.67 13.87
N ASP A 139 4.14 5.45 14.88
CA ASP A 139 4.36 4.47 15.95
C ASP A 139 3.50 3.23 15.73
N HIS A 140 4.04 2.28 14.97
CA HIS A 140 3.42 0.98 14.70
C HIS A 140 3.44 0.03 15.91
N SER A 141 4.11 0.40 17.01
CA SER A 141 4.10 -0.38 18.25
C SER A 141 2.99 0.03 19.21
N SER A 142 2.27 1.10 18.89
CA SER A 142 1.20 1.63 19.73
C SER A 142 0.01 0.67 19.82
N ALA A 143 -0.62 0.64 20.99
CA ALA A 143 -1.85 -0.12 21.21
C ALA A 143 -2.99 0.33 20.28
N LEU A 144 -3.03 1.62 19.90
CA LEU A 144 -4.00 2.17 18.98
C LEU A 144 -3.82 1.61 17.56
N TYR A 145 -2.57 1.51 17.08
CA TYR A 145 -2.28 0.91 15.77
C TYR A 145 -2.65 -0.59 15.75
N SER A 146 -2.33 -1.33 16.82
CA SER A 146 -2.75 -2.73 16.94
C SER A 146 -4.28 -2.88 16.94
N GLN A 147 -4.99 -2.02 17.68
CA GLN A 147 -6.45 -2.06 17.72
C GLN A 147 -7.09 -1.77 16.36
N GLU A 148 -6.57 -0.77 15.64
CA GLU A 148 -7.09 -0.39 14.33
C GLU A 148 -6.82 -1.48 13.29
N THR A 149 -5.64 -2.10 13.31
CA THR A 149 -5.32 -3.23 12.42
C THR A 149 -6.20 -4.45 12.68
N ASP A 150 -6.49 -4.77 13.95
CA ASP A 150 -7.42 -5.84 14.33
C ASP A 150 -8.87 -5.53 13.90
N PHE A 151 -9.30 -4.28 14.04
CA PHE A 151 -10.61 -3.82 13.58
C PHE A 151 -10.75 -3.99 12.06
N LEU A 152 -9.76 -3.53 11.29
CA LEU A 152 -9.74 -3.69 9.84
C LEU A 152 -9.75 -5.16 9.41
N ALA A 153 -9.00 -6.03 10.10
CA ALA A 153 -9.02 -7.47 9.82
C ALA A 153 -10.39 -8.10 10.10
N THR A 154 -11.02 -7.73 11.21
CA THR A 154 -12.34 -8.23 11.61
C THR A 154 -13.42 -7.81 10.61
N GLU A 155 -13.44 -6.53 10.20
CA GLU A 155 -14.42 -6.03 9.24
C GLU A 155 -14.21 -6.61 7.84
N GLN A 156 -12.95 -6.82 7.42
CA GLN A 156 -12.67 -7.50 6.16
C GLN A 156 -13.28 -8.91 6.16
N GLN A 157 -13.07 -9.66 7.23
CA GLN A 157 -13.58 -11.03 7.32
C GLN A 157 -15.11 -11.06 7.28
N LYS A 158 -15.79 -10.17 8.02
CA LYS A 158 -17.25 -10.06 7.99
C LYS A 158 -17.77 -9.80 6.58
N GLN A 159 -17.13 -8.91 5.83
CA GLN A 159 -17.57 -8.61 4.46
C GLN A 159 -17.36 -9.81 3.52
N LEU A 160 -16.26 -10.54 3.65
CA LEU A 160 -16.03 -11.78 2.91
C LEU A 160 -17.06 -12.87 3.28
N ASP A 161 -17.40 -13.02 4.56
CA ASP A 161 -18.40 -13.97 5.03
C ASP A 161 -19.80 -13.68 4.46
N ILE A 162 -20.16 -12.39 4.35
CA ILE A 162 -21.43 -11.96 3.75
C ILE A 162 -21.48 -12.34 2.27
N VAL A 163 -20.41 -12.09 1.50
CA VAL A 163 -20.34 -12.41 0.07
C VAL A 163 -20.44 -13.91 -0.16
N THR A 164 -19.64 -14.70 0.58
CA THR A 164 -19.62 -16.17 0.46
C THR A 164 -20.96 -16.80 0.86
N THR A 165 -21.57 -16.34 1.96
CA THR A 165 -22.88 -16.84 2.41
C THR A 165 -23.97 -16.52 1.39
N THR A 166 -23.99 -15.29 0.87
CA THR A 166 -24.97 -14.86 -0.14
C THR A 166 -24.84 -15.69 -1.43
N ALA A 167 -23.61 -15.94 -1.89
CA ALA A 167 -23.36 -16.78 -3.07
C ALA A 167 -23.83 -18.23 -2.86
N ALA A 168 -23.57 -18.80 -1.67
CA ALA A 168 -24.03 -20.14 -1.32
C ALA A 168 -25.57 -20.23 -1.25
N GLU A 169 -26.25 -19.20 -0.76
CA GLU A 169 -27.72 -19.14 -0.76
C GLU A 169 -28.30 -19.04 -2.17
N LYS A 170 -27.74 -18.19 -3.03
CA LYS A 170 -28.14 -18.11 -4.46
C LYS A 170 -28.00 -19.47 -5.15
N ALA A 171 -26.87 -20.16 -4.97
CA ALA A 171 -26.63 -21.47 -5.57
C ALA A 171 -27.67 -22.52 -5.12
N LYS A 172 -28.10 -22.50 -3.86
CA LYS A 172 -29.16 -23.39 -3.36
C LYS A 172 -30.51 -23.09 -4.02
N ILE A 173 -30.84 -21.82 -4.21
CA ILE A 173 -32.09 -21.41 -4.86
C ILE A 173 -32.11 -21.90 -6.32
N ASP A 174 -31.04 -21.66 -7.07
CA ASP A 174 -30.94 -22.08 -8.48
C ASP A 174 -31.00 -23.61 -8.64
N SER A 175 -30.35 -24.35 -7.74
CA SER A 175 -30.46 -25.81 -7.70
C SER A 175 -31.87 -26.29 -7.34
N SER A 176 -32.55 -25.64 -6.39
CA SER A 176 -33.92 -26.00 -6.01
C SER A 176 -34.94 -25.72 -7.12
N TYR A 177 -34.74 -24.66 -7.90
CA TYR A 177 -35.61 -24.28 -9.00
C TYR A 177 -35.46 -25.23 -10.20
N SER A 178 -34.22 -25.61 -10.54
CA SER A 178 -33.94 -26.60 -11.61
C SER A 178 -34.53 -27.98 -11.30
N LEU A 179 -34.42 -28.46 -10.05
CA LEU A 179 -35.04 -29.71 -9.61
C LEU A 179 -36.59 -29.68 -9.66
N GLY A 180 -37.21 -28.51 -9.43
CA GLY A 180 -38.66 -28.31 -9.54
C GLY A 180 -39.17 -28.26 -10.99
N PHE A 181 -38.29 -28.00 -11.95
CA PHE A 181 -38.58 -28.10 -13.38
C PHE A 181 -38.42 -29.54 -13.90
N GLU A 182 -37.39 -30.26 -13.48
CA GLU A 182 -37.23 -31.70 -13.80
C GLU A 182 -38.41 -32.53 -13.29
N LYS A 183 -38.84 -32.33 -12.03
CA LYS A 183 -40.01 -33.05 -11.49
C LYS A 183 -41.34 -32.72 -12.18
N ARG A 184 -41.43 -31.62 -12.93
CA ARG A 184 -42.61 -31.29 -13.75
C ARG A 184 -42.46 -31.74 -15.21
N GLY A 185 -41.23 -31.95 -15.69
CA GLY A 185 -40.93 -32.54 -17.00
C GLY A 185 -41.20 -34.05 -17.05
N ASP A 186 -41.01 -34.75 -15.93
CA ASP A 186 -41.26 -36.19 -15.82
C ASP A 186 -42.74 -36.55 -15.55
N GLY A 187 -43.61 -35.54 -15.47
CA GLY A 187 -45.04 -35.67 -15.17
C GLY A 187 -45.98 -35.74 -16.38
N LEU A 188 -45.46 -35.79 -17.61
CA LEU A 188 -46.25 -36.05 -18.82
C LEU A 188 -46.17 -37.52 -19.26
N GLY A 189 -46.26 -38.43 -18.29
CA GLY A 189 -46.66 -39.81 -18.53
C GLY A 189 -48.18 -39.85 -18.69
N TYR A 190 -48.64 -40.26 -19.87
CA TYR A 190 -50.02 -40.62 -20.17
C TYR A 190 -50.69 -41.31 -18.96
N HIS A 191 -51.59 -40.60 -18.27
CA HIS A 191 -52.57 -41.26 -17.41
C HIS A 191 -53.63 -41.87 -18.32
N GLY A 192 -53.31 -43.05 -18.85
CA GLY A 192 -54.33 -44.05 -19.18
C GLY A 192 -55.20 -44.22 -17.93
N GLY A 193 -56.50 -43.96 -18.12
CA GLY A 193 -57.45 -43.77 -17.03
C GLY A 193 -57.45 -44.94 -16.04
N GLN A 194 -57.28 -44.61 -14.76
CA GLN A 194 -57.74 -45.45 -13.66
C GLN A 194 -58.39 -44.55 -12.61
N CYS A 195 -59.69 -44.79 -12.43
CA CYS A 195 -60.55 -44.11 -11.48
C CYS A 195 -60.06 -44.33 -10.04
N LEU A 196 -59.88 -43.24 -9.30
CA LEU A 196 -59.87 -43.26 -7.84
C LEU A 196 -61.32 -43.18 -7.36
N ARG A 197 -61.84 -44.26 -6.75
CA ARG A 197 -62.82 -44.19 -5.63
C ARG A 197 -63.06 -45.59 -5.06
N SER A 198 -62.60 -45.78 -3.82
CA SER A 198 -63.27 -46.67 -2.88
C SER A 198 -64.69 -46.15 -2.71
N ASP A 199 -65.66 -46.91 -3.22
CA ASP A 199 -66.93 -47.18 -2.54
C ASP A 199 -67.67 -48.25 -3.36
N GLU A 200 -67.91 -49.38 -2.71
CA GLU A 200 -68.78 -50.45 -3.17
C GLU A 200 -70.16 -49.90 -3.56
N LYS A 201 -70.51 -49.99 -4.85
CA LYS A 201 -71.74 -50.59 -5.41
C LYS A 201 -72.05 -50.01 -6.79
N LEU A 202 -72.55 -50.88 -7.65
CA LEU A 202 -73.23 -50.62 -8.93
C LEU A 202 -72.35 -50.22 -10.13
N CYS A 203 -71.70 -51.22 -10.71
CA CYS A 203 -71.48 -51.27 -12.15
C CYS A 203 -72.32 -52.43 -12.73
N HIS A 204 -73.61 -52.18 -12.96
CA HIS A 204 -74.43 -52.97 -13.87
C HIS A 204 -74.88 -52.06 -15.02
N GLN A 205 -74.27 -52.29 -16.18
CA GLN A 205 -74.95 -52.54 -17.46
C GLN A 205 -76.03 -51.55 -17.92
N GLN A 206 -75.74 -50.85 -19.02
CA GLN A 206 -76.64 -50.84 -20.17
C GLN A 206 -75.93 -50.41 -21.46
N LEU A 207 -76.40 -51.06 -22.54
CA LEU A 207 -75.97 -51.02 -23.93
C LEU A 207 -76.05 -49.65 -24.57
#